data_AF-A0AB34HE17-F1
#
_entry.id   AF-A0AB34HE17-F1
#
_cell.length_a   1.000
_cell.length_b   1.000
_cell.length_c   1.000
_cell.angle_alpha   90.00
_cell.angle_beta   90.00
_cell.angle_gamma   90.00
#
_symmetry.space_group_name_H-M   'P 1'
#
loop_
_entity.id
_entity.type
_entity.pdbx_description
1 polymer ?
#
loop_
_entity_poly.entity_id
_entity_poly.type
_entity_poly.pdbx_seq_one_letter_code
_entity_poly.pdbx_strand_id
1 'polypeptide(L)'
;MDPSFPGSIGCVCCLLWFMVIYDDPMHHPCISVREKDHIVSSLAQQSSSPRRSVPIKAMVRCLPLWAIFTGFFSHFWLCTIIITYLPTYISSVLHVNIRDSGVLSSLPFIAASSCTILGGQLADFLLSRNLLRLITVRKLFSSLGLLLPSLCAVALPFVASSYTTTIILLILIPGTSNLCDSGFIVNTLDVAPRYASFLMGISRGFGLIAGIISSTATGFLISQDSVSGWRNVFFLAAAVNMFGLVFYLTFGQAEIQHWAKERTLTRL
;
A
#
# COMPACT_ATOMS: atom_id res chain seq x y z
N MET A 1 -29.45 -2.33 -12.31
CA MET A 1 -28.73 -1.06 -12.12
C MET A 1 -28.37 -0.56 -13.50
N ASP A 2 -28.86 0.62 -13.89
CA ASP A 2 -28.60 1.17 -15.21
C ASP A 2 -27.11 1.50 -15.36
N PRO A 3 -26.43 1.02 -16.42
CA PRO A 3 -25.00 1.25 -16.62
C PRO A 3 -24.64 2.73 -16.83
N SER A 4 -25.62 3.59 -17.09
CA SER A 4 -25.46 5.05 -17.21
C SER A 4 -25.28 5.77 -15.87
N PHE A 5 -25.74 5.20 -14.75
CA PHE A 5 -25.72 5.86 -13.45
C PHE A 5 -24.29 6.11 -12.90
N PRO A 6 -23.35 5.14 -12.92
CA PRO A 6 -21.97 5.39 -12.50
C PRO A 6 -21.24 6.41 -13.39
N GLY A 7 -21.54 6.40 -14.69
CA GLY A 7 -20.95 7.34 -15.66
C GLY A 7 -21.37 8.78 -15.40
N SER A 8 -22.66 9.01 -15.11
CA SER A 8 -23.17 10.35 -14.77
C SER A 8 -22.53 10.90 -13.49
N ILE A 9 -22.37 10.08 -12.46
CA ILE A 9 -21.68 10.48 -11.22
C ILE A 9 -20.22 10.87 -11.53
N GLY A 10 -19.52 10.06 -12.33
CA GLY A 10 -18.17 10.35 -12.76
C GLY A 10 -18.05 11.70 -13.48
N CYS A 11 -18.95 12.01 -14.41
CA CYS A 11 -18.97 13.28 -15.12
C CYS A 11 -19.17 14.48 -14.17
N VAL A 12 -20.09 14.37 -13.22
CA VAL A 12 -20.33 15.41 -12.21
C VAL A 12 -19.08 15.60 -11.33
N CYS A 13 -18.45 14.52 -10.88
CA CYS A 13 -17.20 14.59 -10.12
C CYS A 13 -16.06 15.23 -10.93
N CYS A 14 -15.93 14.93 -12.23
CA CYS A 14 -14.92 15.56 -13.09
C CYS A 14 -15.17 17.07 -13.24
N LEU A 15 -16.41 17.50 -13.44
CA LEU A 15 -16.74 18.93 -13.53
C LEU A 15 -16.41 19.67 -12.24
N LEU A 16 -16.73 19.07 -11.08
CA LEU A 16 -16.37 19.61 -9.78
C LEU A 16 -14.85 19.67 -9.59
N TRP A 17 -14.11 18.64 -10.02
CA TRP A 17 -12.65 18.59 -9.94
C TRP A 17 -12.01 19.78 -10.68
N PHE A 18 -12.42 20.07 -11.92
CA PHE A 18 -11.89 21.19 -12.70
C PHE A 18 -12.21 22.57 -12.10
N MET A 19 -13.28 22.69 -11.31
CA MET A 19 -13.67 23.95 -10.68
C MET A 19 -12.94 24.20 -9.36
N VAL A 20 -12.56 23.14 -8.63
CA VAL A 20 -12.06 23.24 -7.25
C VAL A 20 -10.55 23.05 -7.15
N ILE A 21 -9.93 22.29 -8.04
CA ILE A 21 -8.54 21.83 -7.86
C ILE A 21 -7.58 22.60 -8.75
N TYR A 22 -6.54 23.14 -8.11
CA TYR A 22 -5.47 23.93 -8.74
C TYR A 22 -4.11 23.29 -8.42
N ASP A 23 -3.19 23.30 -9.39
CA ASP A 23 -1.89 22.62 -9.26
C ASP A 23 -0.90 23.34 -8.33
N ASP A 24 -1.08 24.63 -8.11
CA ASP A 24 -0.15 25.46 -7.33
C ASP A 24 -0.92 26.32 -6.32
N PRO A 25 -0.54 26.30 -5.02
CA PRO A 25 -1.16 27.17 -4.00
C PRO A 25 -1.08 28.66 -4.37
N MET A 26 -0.15 29.08 -5.23
CA MET A 26 -0.06 30.46 -5.71
C MET A 26 -1.25 30.88 -6.58
N HIS A 27 -1.86 29.95 -7.30
CA HIS A 27 -2.96 30.19 -8.24
C HIS A 27 -4.35 29.85 -7.66
N HIS A 28 -4.40 29.35 -6.42
CA HIS A 28 -5.65 28.96 -5.78
C HIS A 28 -6.43 30.22 -5.30
N PRO A 29 -7.65 30.47 -5.78
CA PRO A 29 -8.37 31.72 -5.50
C PRO A 29 -8.89 31.82 -4.05
N CYS A 30 -9.10 30.69 -3.38
CA CYS A 30 -9.71 30.65 -2.04
C CYS A 30 -8.71 30.30 -0.91
N ILE A 31 -7.40 30.34 -1.15
CA ILE A 31 -6.41 30.00 -0.12
C ILE A 31 -6.15 31.20 0.81
N SER A 32 -6.05 30.95 2.11
CA SER A 32 -5.70 32.01 3.06
C SER A 32 -4.22 32.39 2.94
N VAL A 33 -3.88 33.66 3.17
CA VAL A 33 -2.48 34.12 3.10
C VAL A 33 -1.58 33.38 4.10
N ARG A 34 -2.09 33.10 5.31
CA ARG A 34 -1.35 32.35 6.34
C ARG A 34 -1.02 30.92 5.92
N GLU A 35 -1.99 30.22 5.33
CA GLU A 35 -1.81 28.87 4.82
C GLU A 35 -0.84 28.86 3.62
N LYS A 36 -1.01 29.82 2.70
CA LYS A 36 -0.12 30.01 1.57
C LYS A 36 1.33 30.19 2.01
N ASP A 37 1.59 31.08 2.96
CA ASP A 37 2.95 31.33 3.46
C ASP A 37 3.52 30.11 4.19
N HIS A 38 2.69 29.36 4.92
CA HIS A 38 3.11 28.12 5.58
C HIS A 38 3.50 27.02 4.58
N ILE A 39 2.71 26.83 3.52
CA ILE A 39 2.98 25.85 2.47
C ILE A 39 4.24 26.25 1.69
N VAL A 40 4.33 27.50 1.25
CA VAL A 40 5.47 27.99 0.46
C VAL A 40 6.77 27.91 1.27
N SER A 41 6.77 28.26 2.55
CA SER A 41 7.96 28.13 3.40
C SER A 41 8.39 26.67 3.61
N SER A 42 7.43 25.74 3.71
CA SER A 42 7.69 24.30 3.80
C SER A 42 8.22 23.72 2.48
N LEU A 43 7.71 24.19 1.33
CA LEU A 43 8.22 23.81 0.01
C LEU A 43 9.56 24.45 -0.34
N ALA A 44 9.85 25.65 0.16
CA ALA A 44 11.13 26.34 -0.10
C ALA A 44 12.32 25.56 0.46
N GLN A 45 12.12 24.74 1.49
CA GLN A 45 13.12 23.78 1.98
C GLN A 45 13.34 22.57 1.03
N GLN A 46 12.47 22.38 0.05
CA GLN A 46 12.51 21.30 -0.96
C GLN A 46 12.89 21.84 -2.36
N SER A 47 13.67 22.94 -2.44
CA SER A 47 13.85 23.73 -3.67
C SER A 47 14.06 22.89 -4.95
N SER A 48 13.21 23.16 -5.93
CA SER A 48 13.24 22.60 -7.27
C SER A 48 14.38 23.21 -8.08
N SER A 49 15.61 22.70 -7.89
CA SER A 49 16.70 23.03 -8.81
C SER A 49 16.31 22.65 -10.27
N PRO A 50 16.86 23.29 -11.32
CA PRO A 50 16.46 23.04 -12.71
C PRO A 50 16.60 21.56 -13.09
N ARG A 51 15.73 21.11 -14.00
CA ARG A 51 15.55 19.75 -14.53
C ARG A 51 16.86 18.94 -14.60
N ARG A 52 17.25 18.33 -13.50
CA ARG A 52 18.39 17.42 -13.46
C ARG A 52 17.89 16.05 -13.92
N SER A 53 18.66 15.40 -14.79
CA SER A 53 18.35 14.05 -15.24
C SER A 53 18.17 13.12 -14.04
N VAL A 54 17.17 12.24 -14.13
CA VAL A 54 16.88 11.26 -13.07
C VAL A 54 18.10 10.34 -12.91
N PRO A 55 18.71 10.23 -11.71
CA PRO A 55 19.94 9.46 -11.51
C PRO A 55 19.65 7.94 -11.42
N ILE A 56 19.16 7.35 -12.52
CA ILE A 56 18.69 5.94 -12.58
C ILE A 56 19.76 4.96 -12.09
N LYS A 57 21.02 5.13 -12.52
CA LYS A 57 22.12 4.23 -12.11
C LYS A 57 22.36 4.23 -10.60
N ALA A 58 22.18 5.37 -9.93
CA ALA A 58 22.31 5.47 -8.48
C ALA A 58 21.10 4.85 -7.78
N MET A 59 19.89 5.09 -8.31
CA MET A 59 18.65 4.50 -7.79
C MET A 59 18.68 2.96 -7.85
N VAL A 60 19.10 2.37 -8.97
CA VAL A 60 19.18 0.91 -9.14
C VAL A 60 20.19 0.27 -8.17
N ARG A 61 21.20 1.01 -7.69
CA ARG A 61 22.17 0.52 -6.69
C ARG A 61 21.73 0.77 -5.24
N CYS A 62 20.58 1.40 -5.02
CA CYS A 62 20.13 1.86 -3.71
C CYS A 62 19.32 0.75 -3.01
N LEU A 63 19.93 0.09 -2.02
CA LEU A 63 19.27 -0.98 -1.25
C LEU A 63 17.94 -0.56 -0.59
N PRO A 64 17.80 0.64 0.00
CA PRO A 64 16.50 1.08 0.54
C PRO A 64 15.36 1.16 -0.48
N LEU A 65 15.67 1.42 -1.76
CA LEU A 65 14.64 1.41 -2.81
C LEU A 65 14.19 0.00 -3.13
N TRP A 66 15.13 -0.95 -3.24
CA TRP A 66 14.78 -2.36 -3.40
C TRP A 66 13.95 -2.87 -2.22
N ALA A 67 14.25 -2.42 -1.00
CA ALA A 67 13.47 -2.76 0.18
C ALA A 67 11.99 -2.34 0.05
N ILE A 68 11.76 -1.13 -0.47
CA ILE A 68 10.41 -0.63 -0.75
C ILE A 68 9.77 -1.44 -1.88
N PHE A 69 10.49 -1.69 -2.98
CA PHE A 69 9.96 -2.42 -4.13
C PHE A 69 9.55 -3.85 -3.77
N THR A 70 10.35 -4.56 -2.96
CA THR A 70 9.99 -5.88 -2.44
C THR A 70 8.80 -5.82 -1.49
N GLY A 71 8.66 -4.74 -0.71
CA GLY A 71 7.49 -4.50 0.11
C GLY A 71 6.21 -4.36 -0.73
N PHE A 72 6.26 -3.54 -1.79
CA PHE A 72 5.15 -3.39 -2.73
C PHE A 72 4.82 -4.70 -3.44
N PHE A 73 5.82 -5.41 -3.93
CA PHE A 73 5.65 -6.72 -4.56
C PHE A 73 4.89 -7.68 -3.62
N SER A 74 5.32 -7.78 -2.36
CA SER A 74 4.75 -8.73 -1.41
C SER A 74 3.32 -8.34 -1.00
N HIS A 75 3.11 -7.07 -0.66
CA HIS A 75 1.78 -6.57 -0.31
C HIS A 75 0.77 -6.75 -1.46
N PHE A 76 1.16 -6.39 -2.70
CA PHE A 76 0.28 -6.57 -3.86
C PHE A 76 0.02 -8.05 -4.17
N TRP A 77 0.99 -8.95 -3.96
CA TRP A 77 0.79 -10.38 -4.14
C TRP A 77 -0.42 -10.87 -3.31
N LEU A 78 -0.42 -10.57 -2.01
CA LEU A 78 -1.51 -10.96 -1.12
C LEU A 78 -2.80 -10.21 -1.44
N CYS A 79 -2.74 -8.89 -1.65
CA CYS A 79 -3.93 -8.08 -1.93
C CYS A 79 -4.64 -8.54 -3.22
N THR A 80 -3.91 -8.89 -4.27
CA THR A 80 -4.49 -9.44 -5.50
C THR A 80 -5.17 -10.79 -5.24
N ILE A 81 -4.56 -11.69 -4.45
CA ILE A 81 -5.19 -12.97 -4.11
C ILE A 81 -6.52 -12.73 -3.41
N ILE A 82 -6.55 -11.87 -2.39
CA ILE A 82 -7.78 -11.57 -1.66
C ILE A 82 -8.81 -10.91 -2.60
N ILE A 83 -8.47 -9.87 -3.34
CA ILE A 83 -9.47 -9.17 -4.16
C ILE A 83 -10.03 -10.07 -5.28
N THR A 84 -9.15 -10.79 -5.99
CA THR A 84 -9.55 -11.55 -7.18
C THR A 84 -10.19 -12.89 -6.81
N TYR A 85 -9.71 -13.56 -5.77
CA TYR A 85 -10.05 -14.95 -5.49
C TYR A 85 -10.87 -15.14 -4.20
N LEU A 86 -11.07 -14.11 -3.37
CA LEU A 86 -11.94 -14.18 -2.19
C LEU A 86 -13.37 -14.62 -2.54
N PRO A 87 -14.03 -14.12 -3.59
CA PRO A 87 -15.36 -14.62 -3.96
C PRO A 87 -15.30 -16.11 -4.28
N THR A 88 -14.35 -16.55 -5.11
CA THR A 88 -14.18 -17.97 -5.45
C THR A 88 -13.91 -18.82 -4.21
N TYR A 89 -13.12 -18.34 -3.26
CA TYR A 89 -12.87 -19.03 -1.98
C TYR A 89 -14.16 -19.20 -1.16
N ILE A 90 -14.93 -18.12 -0.99
CA ILE A 90 -16.20 -18.16 -0.24
C ILE A 90 -17.19 -19.12 -0.91
N SER A 91 -17.32 -19.10 -2.23
CA SER A 91 -18.24 -20.01 -2.93
C SER A 91 -17.76 -21.47 -2.91
N SER A 92 -16.46 -21.72 -3.09
CA SER A 92 -15.91 -23.08 -3.22
C SER A 92 -15.72 -23.79 -1.88
N VAL A 93 -15.35 -23.06 -0.82
CA VAL A 93 -15.02 -23.63 0.49
C VAL A 93 -16.15 -23.43 1.50
N LEU A 94 -16.81 -22.27 1.51
CA LEU A 94 -17.89 -21.98 2.46
C LEU A 94 -19.28 -22.32 1.89
N HIS A 95 -19.37 -22.67 0.60
CA HIS A 95 -20.63 -22.99 -0.10
C HIS A 95 -21.74 -21.93 0.05
N VAL A 96 -21.37 -20.67 0.31
CA VAL A 96 -22.31 -19.55 0.45
C VAL A 96 -22.55 -18.89 -0.89
N ASN A 97 -23.82 -18.59 -1.18
CA ASN A 97 -24.20 -17.82 -2.36
C ASN A 97 -23.82 -16.34 -2.17
N ILE A 98 -22.73 -15.93 -2.81
CA ILE A 98 -22.16 -14.56 -2.72
C ILE A 98 -23.16 -13.51 -3.23
N ARG A 99 -24.06 -13.89 -4.14
CA ARG A 99 -25.06 -13.00 -4.74
C ARG A 99 -26.04 -12.42 -3.72
N ASP A 100 -26.26 -13.09 -2.59
CA ASP A 100 -27.16 -12.63 -1.52
C ASP A 100 -26.42 -11.89 -0.38
N SER A 101 -25.08 -11.89 -0.38
CA SER A 101 -24.26 -11.40 0.73
C SER A 101 -23.39 -10.20 0.34
N GLY A 102 -24.00 -9.17 -0.27
CA GLY A 102 -23.32 -7.90 -0.58
C GLY A 102 -22.71 -7.23 0.66
N VAL A 103 -23.35 -7.39 1.82
CA VAL A 103 -22.83 -6.92 3.12
C VAL A 103 -21.56 -7.68 3.53
N LEU A 104 -21.52 -8.99 3.34
CA LEU A 104 -20.34 -9.80 3.70
C LEU A 104 -19.13 -9.44 2.82
N SER A 105 -19.39 -9.10 1.55
CA SER A 105 -18.35 -8.72 0.59
C SER A 105 -17.78 -7.32 0.85
N SER A 106 -18.53 -6.42 1.51
CA SER A 106 -18.06 -5.06 1.82
C SER A 106 -17.24 -4.99 3.11
N LEU A 107 -17.45 -5.91 4.05
CA LEU A 107 -16.76 -5.92 5.36
C LEU A 107 -15.23 -5.88 5.27
N PRO A 108 -14.55 -6.66 4.39
CA PRO A 108 -13.09 -6.60 4.29
C PRO A 108 -12.59 -5.22 3.86
N PHE A 109 -13.32 -4.53 2.98
CA PHE A 109 -12.97 -3.18 2.52
C PHE A 109 -13.19 -2.11 3.58
N ILE A 110 -14.25 -2.26 4.39
CA ILE A 110 -14.52 -1.37 5.53
C ILE A 110 -13.43 -1.53 6.59
N ALA A 111 -13.05 -2.77 6.91
CA ALA A 111 -11.96 -3.07 7.83
C ALA A 111 -10.63 -2.50 7.33
N ALA A 112 -10.30 -2.74 6.04
CA ALA A 112 -9.16 -2.14 5.35
C ALA A 112 -9.11 -0.61 5.48
N SER A 113 -10.21 0.07 5.19
CA SER A 113 -10.30 1.54 5.26
C SER A 113 -10.12 2.05 6.70
N SER A 114 -10.75 1.37 7.65
CA SER A 114 -10.66 1.71 9.08
C SER A 114 -9.23 1.54 9.59
N CYS A 115 -8.56 0.44 9.25
CA CYS A 115 -7.17 0.20 9.62
C CYS A 115 -6.19 1.18 8.96
N THR A 116 -6.40 1.58 7.70
CA THR A 116 -5.58 2.62 7.06
C THR A 116 -5.67 3.94 7.83
N ILE A 117 -6.90 4.39 8.17
CA ILE A 117 -7.11 5.66 8.88
C ILE A 117 -6.50 5.60 10.28
N LEU A 118 -6.82 4.56 11.06
CA LEU A 118 -6.30 4.38 12.41
C LEU A 118 -4.78 4.23 12.41
N GLY A 119 -4.22 3.50 11.44
CA GLY A 119 -2.79 3.33 11.27
C GLY A 119 -2.07 4.65 11.00
N GLY A 120 -2.63 5.49 10.12
CA GLY A 120 -2.09 6.82 9.82
C GLY A 120 -2.13 7.74 11.04
N GLN A 121 -3.28 7.84 11.70
CA GLN A 121 -3.43 8.66 12.91
C GLN A 121 -2.48 8.21 14.03
N LEU A 122 -2.32 6.91 14.22
CA LEU A 122 -1.40 6.37 15.22
C LEU A 122 0.06 6.62 14.84
N ALA A 123 0.43 6.48 13.56
CA ALA A 123 1.76 6.81 13.08
C ALA A 123 2.09 8.29 13.32
N ASP A 124 1.17 9.20 12.96
CA ASP A 124 1.34 10.63 13.14
C ASP A 124 1.37 11.02 14.63
N PHE A 125 0.57 10.37 15.47
CA PHE A 125 0.63 10.54 16.92
C PHE A 125 2.00 10.13 17.49
N LEU A 126 2.53 8.98 17.09
CA LEU A 126 3.83 8.48 17.56
C LEU A 126 4.98 9.40 17.13
N LEU A 127 4.90 9.97 15.92
CA LEU A 127 5.90 10.89 15.38
C LEU A 127 5.80 12.29 16.00
N SER A 128 4.60 12.87 16.08
CA SER A 128 4.37 14.22 16.62
C SER A 128 4.73 14.34 18.10
N ARG A 129 4.57 13.25 18.87
CA ARG A 129 4.98 13.17 20.28
C ARG A 129 6.46 12.78 20.46
N ASN A 130 7.22 12.59 19.37
CA ASN A 130 8.60 12.12 19.38
C ASN A 130 8.80 10.83 20.19
N LEU A 131 7.78 9.96 20.23
CA LEU A 131 7.84 8.69 20.98
C LEU A 131 8.74 7.68 20.29
N LEU A 132 8.78 7.71 18.95
CA LEU A 132 9.57 6.82 18.12
C LEU A 132 10.25 7.58 16.98
N ARG A 133 11.40 7.09 16.54
CA ARG A 133 12.09 7.60 15.34
C ARG A 133 11.30 7.22 14.08
N LEU A 134 11.36 8.06 13.05
CA LEU A 134 10.68 7.84 11.76
C LEU A 134 10.86 6.42 11.21
N ILE A 135 12.10 5.94 11.10
CA ILE A 135 12.37 4.58 10.61
C ILE A 135 11.75 3.49 11.49
N THR A 136 11.70 3.69 12.80
CA THR A 136 11.10 2.73 13.74
C THR A 136 9.59 2.65 13.51
N VAL A 137 8.93 3.81 13.31
CA VAL A 137 7.51 3.86 12.94
C VAL A 137 7.27 3.16 11.61
N ARG A 138 8.06 3.48 10.56
CA ARG A 138 7.91 2.83 9.25
C ARG A 138 8.09 1.31 9.33
N LYS A 139 9.08 0.83 10.08
CA LYS A 139 9.33 -0.60 10.29
C LYS A 139 8.23 -1.27 11.12
N LEU A 140 7.72 -0.61 12.15
CA LEU A 140 6.63 -1.12 12.98
C LEU A 140 5.36 -1.35 12.15
N PHE A 141 4.90 -0.32 11.44
CA PHE A 141 3.68 -0.44 10.62
C PHE A 141 3.84 -1.41 9.45
N SER A 142 5.02 -1.47 8.83
CA SER A 142 5.31 -2.49 7.81
C SER A 142 5.32 -3.90 8.40
N SER A 143 5.80 -4.06 9.64
CA SER A 143 5.78 -5.34 10.35
C SER A 143 4.37 -5.79 10.66
N LEU A 144 3.56 -4.91 11.25
CA LEU A 144 2.15 -5.22 11.53
C LEU A 144 1.39 -5.53 10.23
N GLY A 145 1.62 -4.75 9.18
CA GLY A 145 0.94 -4.91 7.89
C GLY A 145 1.41 -6.07 7.02
N LEU A 146 2.53 -6.73 7.32
CA LEU A 146 2.95 -7.94 6.59
C LEU A 146 2.88 -9.19 7.47
N LEU A 147 3.20 -9.09 8.76
CA LEU A 147 3.22 -10.22 9.68
C LEU A 147 1.81 -10.69 10.04
N LEU A 148 0.95 -9.79 10.51
CA LEU A 148 -0.42 -10.14 10.92
C LEU A 148 -1.23 -10.81 9.80
N PRO A 149 -1.29 -10.26 8.57
CA PRO A 149 -2.04 -10.92 7.52
C PRO A 149 -1.40 -12.25 7.09
N SER A 150 -0.09 -12.41 7.20
CA SER A 150 0.59 -13.69 6.93
C SER A 150 0.23 -14.75 7.95
N LEU A 151 0.21 -14.39 9.24
CA LEU A 151 -0.23 -15.30 10.30
C LEU A 151 -1.71 -15.70 10.11
N CYS A 152 -2.56 -14.74 9.76
CA CYS A 152 -3.96 -15.02 9.46
C CYS A 152 -4.14 -15.92 8.24
N ALA A 153 -3.37 -15.68 7.17
CA ALA A 153 -3.38 -16.49 5.96
C ALA A 153 -2.92 -17.93 6.24
N VAL A 154 -1.87 -18.12 7.05
CA VAL A 154 -1.40 -19.46 7.47
C VAL A 154 -2.42 -20.15 8.36
N ALA A 155 -3.12 -19.42 9.23
CA ALA A 155 -4.15 -20.00 10.10
C ALA A 155 -5.40 -20.44 9.31
N LEU A 156 -5.75 -19.73 8.23
CA LEU A 156 -7.00 -19.92 7.50
C LEU A 156 -7.30 -21.39 7.10
N PRO A 157 -6.36 -22.16 6.51
CA PRO A 157 -6.61 -23.55 6.13
C PRO A 157 -6.86 -24.49 7.32
N PHE A 158 -6.36 -24.15 8.51
CA PHE A 158 -6.52 -24.99 9.71
C PHE A 158 -7.84 -24.73 10.44
N VAL A 159 -8.44 -23.55 10.24
CA VAL A 159 -9.67 -23.13 10.95
C VAL A 159 -10.87 -23.07 10.00
N ALA A 160 -10.72 -23.54 8.77
CA ALA A 160 -11.75 -23.57 7.73
C ALA A 160 -13.02 -24.35 8.12
N SER A 161 -12.96 -25.20 9.16
CA SER A 161 -14.14 -25.90 9.70
C SER A 161 -15.16 -24.98 10.38
N SER A 162 -14.75 -23.78 10.82
CA SER A 162 -15.64 -22.81 11.47
C SER A 162 -15.95 -21.66 10.52
N TYR A 163 -17.23 -21.52 10.16
CA TYR A 163 -17.73 -20.45 9.28
C TYR A 163 -17.35 -19.05 9.81
N THR A 164 -17.69 -18.78 11.07
CA THR A 164 -17.47 -17.49 11.71
C THR A 164 -15.98 -17.14 11.78
N THR A 165 -15.14 -18.10 12.16
CA THR A 165 -13.70 -17.86 12.30
C THR A 165 -13.05 -17.60 10.94
N THR A 166 -13.48 -18.31 9.91
CA THR A 166 -12.99 -18.12 8.53
C THR A 166 -13.32 -16.72 8.03
N ILE A 167 -14.54 -16.23 8.25
CA ILE A 167 -14.94 -14.87 7.86
C ILE A 167 -14.12 -13.82 8.62
N ILE A 168 -13.93 -13.98 9.93
CA ILE A 168 -13.12 -13.05 10.73
C ILE A 168 -11.70 -12.95 10.17
N LEU A 169 -11.07 -14.09 9.86
CA LEU A 169 -9.73 -14.12 9.27
C LEU A 169 -9.71 -13.47 7.88
N LEU A 170 -10.70 -13.74 7.03
CA LEU A 170 -10.81 -13.13 5.69
C LEU A 170 -11.01 -11.60 5.74
N ILE A 171 -11.61 -11.06 6.80
CA ILE A 171 -11.71 -9.61 7.04
C ILE A 171 -10.40 -9.06 7.60
N LEU A 172 -9.77 -9.80 8.52
CA LEU A 172 -8.57 -9.37 9.22
C LEU A 172 -7.35 -9.28 8.29
N ILE A 173 -7.24 -10.16 7.29
CA ILE A 173 -6.14 -10.16 6.31
C ILE A 173 -6.05 -8.80 5.57
N PRO A 174 -7.04 -8.35 4.78
CA PRO A 174 -6.95 -7.06 4.10
C PRO A 174 -6.99 -5.88 5.08
N GLY A 175 -7.69 -6.01 6.21
CA GLY A 175 -7.70 -5.01 7.29
C GLY A 175 -6.29 -4.68 7.78
N THR A 176 -5.58 -5.69 8.27
CA THR A 176 -4.22 -5.52 8.80
C THR A 176 -3.20 -5.23 7.71
N SER A 177 -3.35 -5.80 6.51
CA SER A 177 -2.43 -5.59 5.38
C SER A 177 -2.24 -4.10 5.04
N ASN A 178 -3.31 -3.32 5.11
CA ASN A 178 -3.29 -1.90 4.80
C ASN A 178 -2.56 -1.02 5.82
N LEU A 179 -2.15 -1.56 6.98
CA LEU A 179 -1.23 -0.83 7.86
C LEU A 179 0.11 -0.51 7.17
N CYS A 180 0.45 -1.23 6.10
CA CYS A 180 1.60 -0.93 5.24
C CYS A 180 1.56 0.48 4.62
N ASP A 181 0.39 1.10 4.46
CA ASP A 181 0.24 2.46 3.94
C ASP A 181 1.02 3.47 4.80
N SER A 182 1.00 3.29 6.11
CA SER A 182 1.76 4.10 7.09
C SER A 182 3.22 3.64 7.25
N GLY A 183 3.57 2.50 6.64
CA GLY A 183 4.86 1.85 6.68
C GLY A 183 5.71 2.14 5.43
N PHE A 184 6.02 1.11 4.65
CA PHE A 184 6.94 1.21 3.52
C PHE A 184 6.37 1.97 2.31
N ILE A 185 5.04 2.10 2.18
CA ILE A 185 4.42 2.75 1.01
C ILE A 185 4.77 4.24 0.99
N VAL A 186 4.57 4.92 2.11
CA VAL A 186 4.92 6.33 2.30
C VAL A 186 6.44 6.55 2.45
N ASN A 187 7.23 5.51 2.75
CA ASN A 187 8.70 5.61 2.90
C ASN A 187 9.42 6.08 1.62
N THR A 188 8.78 5.99 0.45
CA THR A 188 9.31 6.60 -0.79
C THR A 188 9.51 8.12 -0.67
N LEU A 189 8.62 8.80 0.06
CA LEU A 189 8.71 10.23 0.36
C LEU A 189 9.87 10.52 1.32
N ASP A 190 10.12 9.64 2.29
CA ASP A 190 11.20 9.81 3.28
C ASP A 190 12.59 9.62 2.64
N VAL A 191 12.71 8.68 1.69
CA VAL A 191 13.98 8.30 1.04
C VAL A 191 14.39 9.27 -0.07
N ALA A 192 13.43 9.75 -0.86
CA ALA A 192 13.70 10.64 -1.99
C ALA A 192 12.49 11.53 -2.35
N PRO A 193 12.20 12.57 -1.54
CA PRO A 193 11.01 13.42 -1.71
C PRO A 193 10.85 13.97 -3.14
N ARG A 194 11.95 14.46 -3.73
CA ARG A 194 11.98 15.04 -5.08
C ARG A 194 11.62 14.05 -6.20
N TYR A 195 11.86 12.76 -5.98
CA TYR A 195 11.61 11.70 -6.95
C TYR A 195 10.48 10.75 -6.49
N ALA A 196 9.75 11.11 -5.44
CA ALA A 196 8.81 10.22 -4.78
C ALA A 196 7.71 9.74 -5.73
N SER A 197 7.12 10.62 -6.54
CA SER A 197 6.08 10.24 -7.51
C SER A 197 6.59 9.24 -8.56
N PHE A 198 7.81 9.45 -9.07
CA PHE A 198 8.45 8.54 -10.02
C PHE A 198 8.73 7.16 -9.39
N LEU A 199 9.29 7.15 -8.17
CA LEU A 199 9.60 5.92 -7.45
C LEU A 199 8.34 5.16 -7.02
N MET A 200 7.30 5.87 -6.60
CA MET A 200 6.01 5.29 -6.24
C MET A 200 5.34 4.68 -7.49
N GLY A 201 5.47 5.30 -8.66
CA GLY A 201 5.06 4.72 -9.94
C GLY A 201 5.78 3.41 -10.25
N ILE A 202 7.12 3.38 -10.15
CA ILE A 202 7.91 2.15 -10.33
C ILE A 202 7.49 1.08 -9.32
N SER A 203 7.33 1.46 -8.05
CA SER A 203 6.94 0.54 -6.98
C SER A 203 5.58 -0.10 -7.25
N ARG A 204 4.60 0.68 -7.73
CA ARG A 204 3.31 0.16 -8.19
C ARG A 204 3.45 -0.75 -9.41
N GLY A 205 4.38 -0.47 -10.32
CA GLY A 205 4.74 -1.39 -11.41
C GLY A 205 5.17 -2.76 -10.91
N PHE A 206 6.05 -2.83 -9.90
CA PHE A 206 6.41 -4.09 -9.24
C PHE A 206 5.22 -4.76 -8.57
N GLY A 207 4.32 -3.99 -7.97
CA GLY A 207 3.07 -4.51 -7.41
C GLY A 207 2.15 -5.15 -8.46
N LEU A 208 2.00 -4.53 -9.64
CA LEU A 208 1.22 -5.10 -10.74
C LEU A 208 1.85 -6.40 -11.26
N ILE A 209 3.18 -6.45 -11.39
CA ILE A 209 3.91 -7.67 -11.75
C ILE A 209 3.62 -8.78 -10.72
N ALA A 210 3.64 -8.45 -9.42
CA ALA A 210 3.29 -9.40 -8.37
C ALA A 210 1.86 -9.93 -8.53
N GLY A 211 0.89 -9.07 -8.84
CA GLY A 211 -0.50 -9.46 -9.05
C GLY A 211 -0.71 -10.40 -10.25
N ILE A 212 0.03 -10.19 -11.34
CA ILE A 212 0.00 -11.08 -12.51
C ILE A 212 0.56 -12.46 -12.14
N ILE A 213 1.71 -12.49 -11.47
CA ILE A 213 2.36 -13.74 -11.07
C ILE A 213 1.50 -14.48 -10.04
N SER A 214 0.95 -13.77 -9.04
CA SER A 214 0.13 -14.36 -7.98
C SER A 214 -1.15 -14.98 -8.54
N SER A 215 -1.81 -14.31 -9.48
CA SER A 215 -3.03 -14.83 -10.13
C SER A 215 -2.74 -16.07 -10.96
N THR A 216 -1.65 -16.06 -11.72
CA THR A 216 -1.22 -17.21 -12.53
C THR A 216 -0.87 -18.42 -11.62
N ALA A 217 -0.10 -18.18 -10.56
CA ALA A 217 0.24 -19.21 -9.58
C ALA A 217 -1.01 -19.76 -8.87
N THR A 218 -1.94 -18.90 -8.50
CA THR A 218 -3.19 -19.27 -7.83
C THR A 218 -4.07 -20.12 -8.73
N GLY A 219 -4.24 -19.73 -10.00
CA GLY A 219 -4.99 -20.52 -10.98
C GLY A 219 -4.40 -21.92 -11.21
N PHE A 220 -3.07 -22.04 -11.26
CA PHE A 220 -2.39 -23.32 -11.40
C PHE A 220 -2.50 -24.20 -10.15
N LEU A 221 -2.38 -23.62 -8.96
CA LEU A 221 -2.47 -24.38 -7.70
C LEU A 221 -3.88 -24.91 -7.45
N ILE A 222 -4.91 -24.13 -7.76
CA ILE A 222 -6.31 -24.51 -7.56
C ILE A 222 -6.78 -25.54 -8.60
N SER A 223 -6.21 -25.54 -9.82
CA SER A 223 -6.65 -26.45 -10.89
C SER A 223 -6.27 -27.92 -10.66
N GLN A 224 -5.26 -28.19 -9.83
CA GLN A 224 -4.84 -29.54 -9.49
C GLN A 224 -5.75 -30.19 -8.45
N ASP A 225 -5.96 -29.50 -7.33
CA ASP A 225 -6.84 -29.90 -6.24
C ASP A 225 -7.33 -28.65 -5.51
N SER A 226 -8.63 -28.52 -5.29
CA SER A 226 -9.22 -27.32 -4.71
C SER A 226 -8.80 -27.13 -3.26
N VAL A 227 -8.82 -28.18 -2.44
CA VAL A 227 -8.58 -28.07 -1.00
C VAL A 227 -7.10 -27.85 -0.70
N SER A 228 -6.21 -28.70 -1.25
CA SER A 228 -4.77 -28.51 -1.06
C SER A 228 -4.23 -27.30 -1.83
N GLY A 229 -4.82 -26.97 -2.98
CA GLY A 229 -4.50 -25.79 -3.77
C GLY A 229 -4.66 -24.49 -2.97
N TRP A 230 -5.81 -24.29 -2.32
CA TRP A 230 -6.03 -23.11 -1.47
C TRP A 230 -5.03 -23.02 -0.31
N ARG A 231 -4.75 -24.14 0.36
CA ARG A 231 -3.73 -24.17 1.42
C ARG A 231 -2.37 -23.72 0.90
N ASN A 232 -1.95 -24.23 -0.26
CA ASN A 232 -0.68 -23.86 -0.88
C ASN A 232 -0.65 -22.39 -1.31
N VAL A 233 -1.76 -21.85 -1.80
CA VAL A 233 -1.90 -20.42 -2.16
C VAL A 233 -1.66 -19.52 -0.95
N PHE A 234 -2.31 -19.81 0.19
CA PHE A 234 -2.13 -18.99 1.39
C PHE A 234 -0.74 -19.13 2.01
N PHE A 235 -0.15 -20.33 2.00
CA PHE A 235 1.23 -20.52 2.46
C PHE A 235 2.24 -19.81 1.57
N LEU A 236 2.05 -19.85 0.25
CA LEU A 236 2.91 -19.12 -0.68
C LEU A 236 2.78 -17.61 -0.46
N ALA A 237 1.57 -17.09 -0.31
CA ALA A 237 1.36 -15.67 -0.03
C ALA A 237 2.01 -15.23 1.29
N ALA A 238 1.88 -16.03 2.35
CA ALA A 238 2.54 -15.78 3.62
C ALA A 238 4.07 -15.83 3.51
N ALA A 239 4.63 -16.79 2.77
CA ALA A 239 6.07 -16.88 2.55
C ALA A 239 6.61 -15.65 1.80
N VAL A 240 5.91 -15.19 0.76
CA VAL A 240 6.26 -13.98 0.00
C VAL A 240 6.21 -12.74 0.90
N ASN A 241 5.15 -12.58 1.70
CA ASN A 241 5.06 -11.48 2.67
C ASN A 241 6.16 -11.50 3.73
N MET A 242 6.47 -12.67 4.29
CA MET A 242 7.55 -12.80 5.27
C MET A 242 8.91 -12.47 4.66
N PHE A 243 9.15 -12.87 3.41
CA PHE A 243 10.34 -12.49 2.67
C PHE A 243 10.43 -10.96 2.49
N GLY A 244 9.34 -10.33 2.01
CA GLY A 244 9.27 -8.88 1.85
C GLY A 244 9.48 -8.13 3.16
N LEU A 245 8.90 -8.64 4.26
CA LEU A 245 9.05 -8.09 5.60
C LEU A 245 10.49 -8.16 6.07
N VAL A 246 11.12 -9.33 6.03
CA VAL A 246 12.51 -9.52 6.46
C VAL A 246 13.42 -8.60 5.65
N PHE A 247 13.25 -8.55 4.33
CA PHE A 247 14.06 -7.71 3.47
C PHE A 247 13.86 -6.21 3.75
N TYR A 248 12.63 -5.77 4.04
CA TYR A 248 12.36 -4.39 4.44
C TYR A 248 12.93 -4.05 5.81
N LEU A 249 12.88 -4.96 6.78
CA LEU A 249 13.44 -4.76 8.11
C LEU A 249 14.97 -4.66 8.07
N THR A 250 15.63 -5.41 7.20
CA THR A 250 17.09 -5.38 7.06
C THR A 250 17.58 -4.15 6.29
N PHE A 251 16.97 -3.82 5.15
CA PHE A 251 17.49 -2.81 4.23
C PHE A 251 16.70 -1.50 4.19
N GLY A 252 15.50 -1.45 4.78
CA GLY A 252 14.67 -0.25 4.85
C GLY A 252 15.35 0.86 5.65
N GLN A 253 15.33 2.07 5.10
CA GLN A 253 15.86 3.31 5.67
C GLN A 253 14.83 4.43 5.46
N ALA A 254 14.82 5.42 6.36
CA ALA A 254 13.94 6.59 6.30
C ALA A 254 14.77 7.89 6.37
N GLU A 255 15.92 7.88 5.72
CA GLU A 255 16.79 9.04 5.55
C GLU A 255 16.95 9.35 4.07
N ILE A 256 17.04 10.63 3.74
CA ILE A 256 17.20 11.11 2.36
C ILE A 256 18.51 10.56 1.79
N GLN A 257 18.42 9.84 0.68
CA GLN A 257 19.58 9.19 0.06
C GLN A 257 20.52 10.20 -0.58
N HIS A 258 21.81 9.87 -0.62
CA HIS A 258 22.86 10.80 -1.05
C HIS A 258 22.70 11.33 -2.49
N TRP A 259 22.08 10.54 -3.37
CA TRP A 259 21.77 10.92 -4.75
C TRP A 259 20.49 11.77 -4.86
N ALA A 260 19.66 11.81 -3.82
CA ALA A 260 18.44 12.61 -3.72
C ALA A 260 18.65 13.93 -2.95
N LYS A 261 19.74 14.07 -2.18
CA LYS A 261 20.10 15.30 -1.46
C LYS A 261 20.44 16.44 -2.42
N GLU A 262 20.04 17.65 -2.07
CA GLU A 262 20.48 18.86 -2.76
C GLU A 262 21.96 19.10 -2.44
N ARG A 263 22.79 19.23 -3.49
CA ARG A 263 24.19 19.59 -3.29
C ARG A 263 24.20 21.10 -3.03
N THR A 264 24.29 21.51 -1.77
CA THR A 264 24.50 22.91 -1.41
C THR A 264 25.80 23.34 -2.08
N LEU A 265 25.71 24.07 -3.20
CA LEU A 265 26.86 24.77 -3.74
C LEU A 265 27.21 25.82 -2.70
N THR A 266 28.17 25.51 -1.82
CA THR A 266 28.90 26.54 -1.09
C THR A 266 29.50 27.46 -2.14
N ARG A 267 28.81 28.55 -2.45
CA ARG A 267 29.42 29.72 -3.07
C ARG A 267 30.42 30.25 -2.05
N LEU A 268 31.66 29.79 -2.17
CA LEU A 268 32.83 30.55 -1.72
C LEU A 268 33.03 31.73 -2.67
#